data_AF-A0A7G9RFJ2-F1
#
_entry.id   AF-A0A7G9RFJ2-F1
#
_cell.length_a   1.000
_cell.length_b   1.000
_cell.length_c   1.000
_cell.angle_alpha   90.00
_cell.angle_beta   90.00
_cell.angle_gamma   90.00
#
_symmetry.space_group_name_H-M   'P 1'
#
loop_
_entity.id
_entity.type
_entity.pdbx_description
1 polymer ?
#
loop_
_entity_poly.entity_id
_entity_poly.type
_entity_poly.pdbx_seq_one_letter_code
_entity_poly.pdbx_strand_id
1 'polypeptide(L)'
;MTVPGAGPRASASRRRSVRHLAAGLAGMLGVLYLVLMFLVKDAESVPGATDSNTYGGYLFLAVAYLVGAALLATLDRRLVWVVGAAVQVLVLGFFVLFGVGVFGPGVFEYDALDDLSIQWWAAAATAGELVLLGLLGHLLLAPPPQQ
;
A
#
# COMPACT_ATOMS: atom_id res chain seq x y z
N MET A 1 -4.62 44.19 2.98
CA MET A 1 -5.12 43.38 1.85
C MET A 1 -5.21 41.93 2.31
N THR A 2 -6.36 41.54 2.86
CA THR A 2 -6.68 40.15 3.18
C THR A 2 -7.30 39.54 1.93
N VAL A 3 -6.66 38.53 1.34
CA VAL A 3 -7.21 37.83 0.17
C VAL A 3 -8.53 37.17 0.60
N PRO A 4 -9.69 37.59 0.08
CA PRO A 4 -10.98 37.04 0.48
C PRO A 4 -11.14 35.64 -0.11
N GLY A 5 -11.42 34.66 0.75
CA GLY A 5 -12.16 33.46 0.36
C GLY A 5 -11.42 32.47 -0.53
N ALA A 6 -10.40 31.79 -0.01
CA ALA A 6 -10.19 30.39 -0.37
C ALA A 6 -11.36 29.57 0.21
N GLY A 7 -12.53 29.67 -0.46
CA GLY A 7 -13.80 29.18 0.06
C GLY A 7 -13.90 27.65 0.14
N PRO A 8 -15.04 27.12 0.63
CA PRO A 8 -15.31 25.68 0.79
C PRO A 8 -15.05 24.81 -0.46
N ARG A 9 -15.01 25.41 -1.66
CA ARG A 9 -14.71 24.74 -2.92
C ARG A 9 -13.23 24.36 -3.07
N ALA A 10 -12.32 25.18 -2.55
CA ALA A 10 -10.88 24.92 -2.62
C ALA A 10 -10.47 23.72 -1.73
N SER A 11 -11.08 23.60 -0.55
CA SER A 11 -10.86 22.46 0.35
C SER A 11 -11.43 21.15 -0.21
N ALA A 12 -12.62 21.19 -0.82
CA ALA A 12 -13.23 20.03 -1.48
C ALA A 12 -12.40 19.51 -2.66
N SER A 13 -11.87 20.42 -3.51
CA SER A 13 -10.98 20.08 -4.63
C SER A 13 -9.68 19.42 -4.14
N ARG A 14 -9.05 19.99 -3.10
CA ARG A 14 -7.83 19.43 -2.51
C ARG A 14 -8.08 18.02 -1.94
N ARG A 15 -9.15 17.84 -1.18
CA ARG A 15 -9.52 16.53 -0.60
C ARG A 15 -9.75 15.48 -1.68
N ARG A 16 -10.47 15.83 -2.75
CA ARG A 16 -10.67 14.94 -3.90
C ARG A 16 -9.35 14.55 -4.55
N SER A 17 -8.43 15.51 -4.72
CA SER A 17 -7.10 15.27 -5.29
C SER A 17 -6.28 14.31 -4.43
N VAL A 18 -6.19 14.56 -3.12
CA VAL A 18 -5.48 13.67 -2.17
C VAL A 18 -6.07 12.27 -2.19
N ARG A 19 -7.39 12.13 -2.24
CA ARG A 19 -8.07 10.85 -2.32
C ARG A 19 -7.72 10.08 -3.60
N HIS A 20 -7.64 10.74 -4.75
CA HIS A 20 -7.21 10.10 -5.99
C HIS A 20 -5.73 9.74 -5.99
N LEU A 21 -4.87 10.54 -5.36
CA LEU A 21 -3.47 10.18 -5.14
C LEU A 21 -3.35 8.93 -4.26
N ALA A 22 -4.09 8.87 -3.16
CA ALA A 22 -4.13 7.69 -2.29
C ALA A 22 -4.66 6.46 -3.03
N ALA A 23 -5.72 6.61 -3.84
CA ALA A 23 -6.26 5.53 -4.66
C ALA A 23 -5.25 5.04 -5.71
N GLY A 24 -4.57 5.96 -6.40
CA GLY A 24 -3.54 5.63 -7.39
C GLY A 24 -2.35 4.90 -6.77
N LEU A 25 -1.86 5.39 -5.63
CA LEU A 25 -0.77 4.76 -4.88
C LEU A 25 -1.16 3.36 -4.38
N ALA A 26 -2.36 3.21 -3.81
CA ALA A 26 -2.88 1.91 -3.40
C ALA A 26 -2.99 0.94 -4.59
N GLY A 27 -3.48 1.43 -5.75
CA GLY A 27 -3.57 0.63 -6.96
C GLY A 27 -2.20 0.18 -7.47
N MET A 28 -1.22 1.09 -7.46
CA MET A 28 0.17 0.79 -7.84
C MET A 28 0.79 -0.28 -6.93
N LEU A 29 0.63 -0.16 -5.60
CA LEU A 29 1.07 -1.18 -4.65
C LEU A 29 0.37 -2.53 -4.90
N GLY A 30 -0.93 -2.52 -5.20
CA GLY A 30 -1.67 -3.73 -5.55
C GLY A 30 -1.10 -4.44 -6.79
N VAL A 31 -0.76 -3.68 -7.83
CA VAL A 31 -0.10 -4.22 -9.03
C VAL A 31 1.30 -4.75 -8.72
N LEU A 32 2.08 -4.03 -7.90
CA LEU A 32 3.40 -4.48 -7.45
C LEU A 32 3.31 -5.83 -6.73
N TYR A 33 2.35 -5.99 -5.82
CA TYR A 33 2.12 -7.25 -5.11
C TYR A 33 1.63 -8.37 -6.03
N LEU A 34 0.88 -8.07 -7.11
CA LEU A 34 0.56 -9.07 -8.12
C LEU A 34 1.81 -9.54 -8.88
N VAL A 35 2.71 -8.62 -9.25
CA VAL A 35 3.97 -8.97 -9.89
C VAL A 35 4.80 -9.88 -8.98
N LEU A 36 4.95 -9.51 -7.71
CA LEU A 36 5.64 -10.34 -6.71
C LEU A 36 4.98 -11.71 -6.53
N MET A 37 3.64 -11.78 -6.54
CA MET A 37 2.92 -13.05 -6.47
C MET A 37 3.28 -13.99 -7.63
N PHE A 38 3.34 -13.47 -8.87
CA PHE A 38 3.72 -14.30 -10.01
C PHE A 38 5.19 -14.73 -9.96
N LEU A 39 6.10 -13.82 -9.58
CA LEU A 39 7.52 -14.14 -9.43
C LEU A 39 7.78 -15.21 -8.37
N VAL A 40 7.12 -15.08 -7.21
CA VAL A 40 7.26 -16.04 -6.11
C VAL A 40 6.61 -17.36 -6.45
N LYS A 41 5.45 -17.35 -7.11
CA LYS A 41 4.81 -18.59 -7.60
C LYS A 41 5.71 -19.33 -8.58
N ASP A 42 6.37 -18.61 -9.49
CA ASP A 42 7.32 -19.20 -10.44
C ASP A 42 8.52 -19.82 -9.70
N ALA A 43 9.11 -19.09 -8.75
CA ALA A 43 10.21 -19.57 -7.91
C ALA A 43 9.84 -20.80 -7.07
N GLU A 44 8.65 -20.81 -6.44
CA GLU A 44 8.15 -21.95 -5.66
C GLU A 44 7.84 -23.19 -6.53
N SER A 45 7.69 -23.02 -7.85
CA SER A 45 7.46 -24.15 -8.76
C SER A 45 8.73 -24.93 -9.12
N VAL A 46 9.91 -24.38 -8.78
CA VAL A 46 11.20 -25.01 -9.03
C VAL A 46 11.40 -26.22 -8.10
N PRO A 47 11.81 -27.40 -8.63
CA PRO A 47 12.09 -28.57 -7.81
C PRO A 47 13.13 -28.28 -6.72
N GLY A 48 12.77 -28.45 -5.45
CA GLY A 48 13.64 -28.20 -4.31
C GLY A 48 13.23 -27.02 -3.42
N ALA A 49 12.24 -26.23 -3.82
CA ALA A 49 11.66 -25.19 -2.97
C ALA A 49 11.02 -25.80 -1.70
N THR A 50 11.40 -25.28 -0.54
CA THR A 50 10.88 -25.75 0.77
C THR A 50 9.62 -25.01 1.21
N ASP A 51 9.39 -23.82 0.65
CA ASP A 51 8.22 -22.99 0.93
C ASP A 51 7.24 -23.07 -0.23
N SER A 52 5.97 -23.33 0.07
CA SER A 52 4.96 -23.66 -0.97
C SER A 52 3.67 -22.82 -0.89
N ASN A 53 3.68 -21.73 -0.11
CA ASN A 53 2.47 -20.93 0.15
C ASN A 53 2.72 -19.42 0.28
N THR A 54 3.92 -18.93 -0.03
CA THR A 54 4.27 -17.51 0.13
C THR A 54 3.55 -16.65 -0.88
N TYR A 55 3.37 -17.13 -2.12
CA TYR A 55 2.62 -16.41 -3.16
C TYR A 55 1.19 -16.06 -2.73
N GLY A 56 0.58 -16.85 -1.82
CA GLY A 56 -0.74 -16.61 -1.27
C GLY A 56 -0.82 -15.31 -0.44
N GLY A 57 0.24 -14.99 0.30
CA GLY A 57 0.35 -13.73 1.04
C GLY A 57 0.38 -12.52 0.12
N TYR A 58 1.16 -12.59 -0.96
CA TYR A 58 1.23 -11.55 -1.98
C TYR A 58 -0.10 -11.37 -2.72
N LEU A 59 -0.79 -12.47 -3.04
CA LEU A 59 -2.13 -12.41 -3.63
C LEU A 59 -3.13 -11.70 -2.70
N PHE A 60 -3.12 -12.05 -1.41
CA PHE A 60 -4.01 -11.43 -0.43
C PHE A 60 -3.77 -9.92 -0.32
N LEU A 61 -2.51 -9.50 -0.24
CA LEU A 61 -2.13 -8.07 -0.22
C LEU A 61 -2.57 -7.38 -1.51
N ALA A 62 -2.27 -7.96 -2.67
CA ALA A 62 -2.67 -7.42 -3.96
C ALA A 62 -4.18 -7.15 -4.03
N VAL A 63 -5.01 -8.14 -3.66
CA VAL A 63 -6.47 -8.01 -3.64
C VAL A 63 -6.90 -6.90 -2.67
N ALA A 64 -6.37 -6.88 -1.45
CA ALA A 64 -6.70 -5.86 -0.46
C ALA A 64 -6.39 -4.44 -0.96
N TYR A 65 -5.23 -4.24 -1.58
CA TYR A 65 -4.80 -2.96 -2.14
C TYR A 65 -5.64 -2.52 -3.34
N LEU A 66 -5.94 -3.43 -4.28
CA LEU A 66 -6.77 -3.13 -5.44
C LEU A 66 -8.22 -2.80 -5.05
N VAL A 67 -8.80 -3.55 -4.11
CA VAL A 67 -10.11 -3.23 -3.54
C VAL A 67 -10.07 -1.89 -2.81
N GLY A 68 -9.05 -1.65 -1.99
CA GLY A 68 -8.85 -0.37 -1.30
C GLY A 68 -8.75 0.80 -2.27
N ALA A 69 -8.02 0.64 -3.38
CA ALA A 69 -7.90 1.63 -4.43
C ALA A 69 -9.25 1.95 -5.08
N ALA A 70 -10.03 0.93 -5.44
CA ALA A 70 -11.37 1.09 -6.00
C ALA A 70 -12.31 1.80 -5.02
N LEU A 71 -12.29 1.42 -3.74
CA LEU A 71 -13.09 2.05 -2.69
C LEU A 71 -12.68 3.51 -2.46
N LEU A 72 -11.38 3.82 -2.44
CA LEU A 72 -10.89 5.19 -2.31
C LEU A 72 -11.29 6.05 -3.52
N ALA A 73 -11.23 5.50 -4.73
CA ALA A 73 -11.61 6.23 -5.95
C ALA A 73 -13.13 6.54 -6.00
N THR A 74 -13.97 5.62 -5.52
CA THR A 74 -15.43 5.69 -5.66
C THR A 74 -16.12 6.28 -4.43
N LEU A 75 -15.69 5.93 -3.23
CA LEU A 75 -16.33 6.31 -1.98
C LEU A 75 -15.57 7.42 -1.29
N ASP A 76 -16.33 8.37 -0.74
CA ASP A 76 -15.81 9.50 0.01
C ASP A 76 -16.26 9.42 1.47
N ARG A 77 -15.98 8.26 2.10
CA ARG A 77 -16.44 7.93 3.46
C ARG A 77 -15.26 7.81 4.41
N ARG A 78 -15.38 8.47 5.58
CA ARG A 78 -14.36 8.43 6.64
C ARG A 78 -14.00 7.00 7.06
N LEU A 79 -14.99 6.11 7.11
CA LEU A 79 -14.79 4.69 7.46
C LEU A 79 -13.79 3.99 6.52
N VAL A 80 -13.83 4.30 5.21
CA VAL A 80 -12.90 3.71 4.23
C VAL A 80 -11.46 4.11 4.55
N TRP A 81 -11.23 5.36 4.97
CA TRP A 81 -9.89 5.82 5.31
C TRP A 81 -9.41 5.28 6.65
N VAL A 82 -10.30 5.13 7.65
CA VAL A 82 -9.96 4.50 8.93
C VAL A 82 -9.52 3.06 8.71
N VAL A 83 -10.32 2.28 7.98
CA VAL A 83 -10.00 0.89 7.66
C VAL A 83 -8.71 0.81 6.85
N GLY A 84 -8.56 1.67 5.84
CA GLY A 84 -7.33 1.75 5.05
C GLY A 84 -6.10 2.03 5.91
N ALA A 85 -6.15 3.02 6.81
CA ALA A 85 -5.05 3.35 7.69
C ALA A 85 -4.72 2.21 8.67
N ALA A 86 -5.74 1.55 9.22
CA ALA A 86 -5.55 0.38 10.08
C ALA A 86 -4.86 -0.77 9.34
N VAL A 87 -5.27 -1.04 8.08
CA VAL A 87 -4.61 -2.03 7.23
C VAL A 87 -3.15 -1.64 6.99
N GLN A 88 -2.84 -0.37 6.68
CA GLN A 88 -1.45 0.08 6.50
C GLN A 88 -0.60 -0.16 7.75
N VAL A 89 -1.13 0.16 8.94
CA VAL A 89 -0.41 -0.08 10.21
C VAL A 89 -0.15 -1.57 10.43
N LEU A 90 -1.12 -2.44 10.11
CA LEU A 90 -0.93 -3.89 10.20
C LEU A 90 0.13 -4.40 9.23
N VAL A 91 0.09 -3.95 7.97
CA VAL A 91 1.08 -4.36 6.95
C VAL A 91 2.48 -3.88 7.31
N LEU A 92 2.64 -2.62 7.74
CA LEU A 92 3.91 -2.11 8.26
C LEU A 92 4.37 -2.88 9.50
N GLY A 93 3.45 -3.24 10.40
CA GLY A 93 3.73 -4.08 11.56
C GLY A 93 4.24 -5.47 11.16
N PHE A 94 3.65 -6.08 10.13
CA PHE A 94 4.13 -7.32 9.55
C PHE A 94 5.50 -7.15 8.88
N PHE A 95 5.72 -6.05 8.17
CA PHE A 95 7.05 -5.72 7.63
C PHE A 95 8.10 -5.51 8.71
N VAL A 96 7.75 -5.15 9.94
CA VAL A 96 8.70 -5.06 11.07
C VAL A 96 8.88 -6.40 11.76
N LEU A 97 7.79 -7.18 11.90
CA LEU A 97 7.78 -8.46 12.62
C LEU A 97 8.42 -9.59 11.80
N PHE A 98 8.03 -9.70 10.54
CA PHE A 98 8.54 -10.69 9.59
C PHE A 98 9.69 -10.11 8.77
N GLY A 99 9.68 -8.80 8.54
CA GLY A 99 10.77 -8.12 7.87
C GLY A 99 11.74 -7.52 8.87
N VAL A 100 12.92 -8.09 8.90
CA VAL A 100 14.12 -7.29 9.11
C VAL A 100 14.35 -6.45 7.84
N GLY A 101 13.35 -5.63 7.48
CA GLY A 101 13.02 -5.13 6.12
C GLY A 101 14.01 -4.14 5.50
N VAL A 102 15.19 -3.97 6.11
CA VAL A 102 16.34 -3.26 5.53
C VAL A 102 17.68 -3.96 5.85
N PHE A 103 17.77 -4.81 6.90
CA PHE A 103 19.07 -5.19 7.48
C PHE A 103 19.23 -6.62 8.03
N GLY A 104 18.29 -7.56 7.81
CA GLY A 104 18.46 -8.93 8.31
C GLY A 104 18.25 -9.99 7.24
N PRO A 105 18.60 -11.25 7.57
CA PRO A 105 18.42 -12.39 6.66
C PRO A 105 16.95 -12.43 6.25
N GLY A 106 16.72 -12.32 4.94
CA GLY A 106 15.38 -12.23 4.39
C GLY A 106 14.64 -13.54 4.61
N VAL A 107 13.33 -13.46 4.85
CA VAL A 107 12.45 -14.64 4.93
C VAL A 107 12.26 -15.30 3.54
N PHE A 108 12.90 -14.77 2.49
CA PHE A 108 12.71 -15.16 1.09
C PHE A 108 14.07 -15.25 0.38
N GLU A 109 14.91 -16.19 0.80
CA GLU A 109 16.12 -16.56 0.07
C GLU A 109 15.75 -17.62 -0.98
N TYR A 110 15.26 -17.15 -2.13
CA TYR A 110 15.11 -18.00 -3.30
C TYR A 110 16.27 -17.68 -4.25
N ASP A 111 17.15 -18.63 -4.53
CA ASP A 111 18.27 -18.46 -5.48
C ASP A 111 17.79 -17.93 -6.84
N ALA A 112 16.56 -18.26 -7.24
CA ALA A 112 15.92 -17.79 -8.48
C ALA A 112 15.63 -16.27 -8.52
N LEU A 113 15.67 -15.60 -7.36
CA LEU A 113 15.39 -14.18 -7.20
C LEU A 113 16.61 -13.38 -6.73
N ASP A 114 17.81 -13.97 -6.69
CA ASP A 114 19.03 -13.30 -6.21
C ASP A 114 19.41 -12.06 -7.04
N ASP A 115 19.15 -12.10 -8.35
CA ASP A 115 19.37 -10.96 -9.25
C ASP A 115 18.32 -9.85 -9.03
N LEU A 116 17.16 -10.19 -8.43
CA LEU A 116 16.15 -9.23 -8.04
C LEU A 116 16.60 -8.65 -6.70
N SER A 117 17.01 -7.39 -6.66
CA SER A 117 17.39 -6.75 -5.39
C SER A 117 16.18 -6.58 -4.47
N ILE A 118 15.73 -7.65 -3.80
CA ILE A 118 14.51 -7.73 -2.97
C ILE A 118 14.50 -6.65 -1.89
N GLN A 119 15.68 -6.28 -1.38
CA GLN A 119 15.84 -5.19 -0.42
C GLN A 119 15.33 -3.84 -0.97
N TRP A 120 15.61 -3.53 -2.24
CA TRP A 120 15.12 -2.31 -2.87
C TRP A 120 13.62 -2.37 -3.14
N TRP A 121 13.09 -3.54 -3.49
CA TRP A 121 11.64 -3.74 -3.64
C TRP A 121 10.89 -3.58 -2.33
N ALA A 122 11.41 -4.17 -1.25
CA ALA A 122 10.86 -4.02 0.10
C ALA A 122 10.92 -2.56 0.56
N ALA A 123 12.07 -1.89 0.41
CA ALA A 123 12.21 -0.48 0.75
C ALA A 123 11.24 0.43 -0.04
N ALA A 124 11.08 0.17 -1.34
CA ALA A 124 10.14 0.91 -2.19
C ALA A 124 8.68 0.67 -1.77
N ALA A 125 8.30 -0.59 -1.49
CA ALA A 125 6.98 -0.92 -0.98
C ALA A 125 6.71 -0.23 0.37
N THR A 126 7.62 -0.36 1.34
CA THR A 126 7.51 0.29 2.66
C THR A 126 7.40 1.81 2.53
N ALA A 127 8.20 2.45 1.67
CA ALA A 127 8.08 3.88 1.42
C ALA A 127 6.70 4.25 0.85
N GLY A 128 6.19 3.46 -0.09
CA GLY A 128 4.83 3.61 -0.64
C GLY A 128 3.75 3.49 0.44
N GLU A 129 3.87 2.53 1.35
CA GLU A 129 2.94 2.33 2.47
C GLU A 129 2.96 3.48 3.46
N LEU A 130 4.14 3.99 3.81
CA LEU A 130 4.28 5.17 4.67
C LEU A 130 3.63 6.42 4.04
N VAL A 131 3.84 6.63 2.74
CA VAL A 131 3.20 7.75 2.02
C VAL A 131 1.69 7.55 2.00
N LEU A 132 1.19 6.35 1.71
CA LEU A 132 -0.24 6.07 1.69
C LEU A 132 -0.88 6.29 3.07
N LEU A 133 -0.24 5.81 4.14
CA LEU A 133 -0.67 6.05 5.51
C LEU A 133 -0.71 7.56 5.83
N GLY A 134 0.29 8.32 5.40
CA GLY A 134 0.31 9.78 5.54
C GLY A 134 -0.86 10.46 4.81
N LEU A 135 -1.17 10.05 3.59
CA LEU A 135 -2.32 10.56 2.82
C LEU A 135 -3.66 10.23 3.50
N LEU A 136 -3.82 9.00 4.00
CA LEU A 136 -5.03 8.58 4.72
C LEU A 136 -5.17 9.33 6.06
N GLY A 137 -4.07 9.53 6.79
CA GLY A 137 -4.02 10.36 7.99
C GLY A 137 -4.43 11.80 7.70
N HIS A 138 -3.94 12.38 6.61
CA HIS A 138 -4.35 13.71 6.17
C HIS A 138 -5.85 13.79 5.88
N LEU A 139 -6.42 12.79 5.20
CA LEU A 139 -7.87 12.72 4.93
C LEU A 139 -8.69 12.59 6.23
N LEU A 140 -8.19 11.85 7.23
CA LEU A 140 -8.86 11.65 8.52
C LEU A 140 -8.90 12.89 9.40
N LEU A 141 -7.87 13.73 9.31
CA LEU A 141 -7.73 14.99 10.05
C LEU A 141 -8.42 16.16 9.34
N ALA A 142 -8.71 16.04 8.05
CA ALA A 142 -9.43 17.06 7.30
C ALA A 142 -10.88 17.20 7.83
N PRO A 143 -11.42 18.43 7.95
CA PRO A 143 -12.80 18.64 8.39
C PRO A 143 -13.79 17.89 7.50
N PRO A 144 -14.87 17.32 8.07
CA PRO A 144 -15.91 16.69 7.27
C PRO A 144 -16.54 17.72 6.30
N PRO A 145 -16.97 17.29 5.11
CA PRO A 145 -17.70 18.17 4.21
C PRO A 145 -18.95 18.69 4.93
N GLN A 146 -19.13 20.01 4.99
CA GLN A 146 -20.38 20.62 5.45
C GLN A 146 -21.48 20.16 4.49
N GLN A 147 -22.39 19.33 4.99
CA GLN A 147 -23.56 18.85 4.25
C GLN A 147 -24.62 19.93 4.17
#